data_AF-A0A3E1DBE4-F1
#
_entry.id   AF-A0A3E1DBE4-F1
#
_cell.length_a   1.000
_cell.length_b   1.000
_cell.length_c   1.000
_cell.angle_alpha   90.00
_cell.angle_beta   90.00
_cell.angle_gamma   90.00
#
_symmetry.space_group_name_H-M   'P 1'
#
loop_
_entity.id
_entity.type
_entity.pdbx_description
1 polymer ?
#
loop_
_entity_poly.entity_id
_entity_poly.type
_entity_poly.pdbx_seq_one_letter_code
_entity_poly.pdbx_strand_id
1 'polypeptide(L)'
;MNVLFLCTGNSCRSILGEATFNHLAPTGWHAMSAGSKPTGKVHPRSLALLASEGISTEGYCSKSWENLPAAPDIVITVCASAAGETCPAYLGPVLRTHWGVEDPAHATGTDDEIDAAFMKAYRILRARIEAFFALNLDVLKQDKAALKAEMDKIANIIV
;
A
#
# COMPACT_ATOMS: atom_id res chain seq x y z
N MET A 1 -8.21 -12.02 -6.72
CA MET A 1 -8.48 -10.60 -6.44
C MET A 1 -7.18 -9.84 -6.53
N ASN A 2 -7.21 -8.74 -7.28
CA ASN A 2 -6.07 -7.89 -7.56
C ASN A 2 -6.21 -6.56 -6.83
N VAL A 3 -5.23 -6.22 -5.99
CA VAL A 3 -5.23 -5.00 -5.19
C VAL A 3 -4.10 -4.09 -5.64
N LEU A 4 -4.40 -2.82 -5.93
CA LEU A 4 -3.41 -1.83 -6.30
C LEU A 4 -3.10 -0.91 -5.12
N PHE A 5 -1.86 -0.92 -4.63
CA PHE A 5 -1.33 0.12 -3.76
C PHE A 5 -0.78 1.28 -4.58
N LEU A 6 -1.35 2.47 -4.39
CA LEU A 6 -1.05 3.63 -5.20
C LEU A 6 -0.50 4.77 -4.33
N CYS A 7 0.69 5.26 -4.68
CA CYS A 7 1.24 6.47 -4.09
C CYS A 7 1.80 7.41 -5.18
N THR A 8 2.49 8.48 -4.78
CA THR A 8 3.08 9.41 -5.74
C THR A 8 4.29 8.78 -6.45
N GLY A 9 5.30 8.35 -5.69
CA GLY A 9 6.60 7.96 -6.24
C GLY A 9 6.77 6.47 -6.54
N ASN A 10 5.91 5.60 -6.02
CA ASN A 10 6.11 4.15 -6.04
C ASN A 10 7.53 3.72 -5.65
N SER A 11 7.94 4.18 -4.48
CA SER A 11 9.32 4.05 -3.99
C SER A 11 9.36 3.47 -2.58
N CYS A 12 8.46 3.95 -1.70
CA CYS A 12 8.38 3.53 -0.29
C CYS A 12 7.05 2.84 0.04
N ARG A 13 6.03 3.63 0.40
CA ARG A 13 4.76 3.16 0.99
C ARG A 13 4.04 2.11 0.15
N SER A 14 3.88 2.33 -1.15
CA SER A 14 3.16 1.37 -1.99
C SER A 14 3.95 0.08 -2.24
N ILE A 15 5.29 0.14 -2.20
CA ILE A 15 6.15 -1.06 -2.27
C ILE A 15 6.07 -1.85 -0.97
N LEU A 16 6.14 -1.18 0.19
CA LEU A 16 5.92 -1.81 1.49
C LEU A 16 4.54 -2.48 1.54
N GLY A 17 3.51 -1.80 1.05
CA GLY A 17 2.15 -2.34 0.96
C GLY A 17 2.03 -3.56 0.06
N GLU A 18 2.54 -3.48 -1.17
CA GLU A 18 2.53 -4.60 -2.13
C GLU A 18 3.25 -5.83 -1.58
N ALA A 19 4.48 -5.66 -1.10
CA ALA A 19 5.30 -6.77 -0.63
C ALA A 19 4.72 -7.43 0.62
N THR A 20 4.27 -6.62 1.59
CA THR A 20 3.64 -7.13 2.82
C THR A 20 2.35 -7.87 2.51
N PHE A 21 1.53 -7.32 1.61
CA PHE A 21 0.30 -7.96 1.19
C PHE A 21 0.59 -9.32 0.55
N ASN A 22 1.48 -9.37 -0.43
CA ASN A 22 1.79 -10.61 -1.15
C ASN A 22 2.41 -11.68 -0.26
N HIS A 23 3.20 -11.28 0.76
CA HIS A 23 3.77 -12.20 1.73
C HIS A 23 2.70 -12.89 2.60
N LEU A 24 1.63 -12.16 2.93
CA LEU A 24 0.56 -12.61 3.83
C LEU A 24 -0.69 -13.09 3.08
N ALA A 25 -0.73 -12.95 1.76
CA ALA A 25 -1.95 -13.08 0.96
C ALA A 25 -2.52 -14.51 0.97
N PRO A 26 -3.84 -14.66 1.12
CA PRO A 26 -4.53 -15.91 0.81
C PRO A 26 -4.36 -16.31 -0.65
N THR A 27 -4.59 -17.59 -0.96
CA THR A 27 -4.53 -18.09 -2.34
C THR A 27 -5.47 -17.31 -3.27
N GLY A 28 -4.95 -16.90 -4.43
CA GLY A 28 -5.69 -16.16 -5.44
C GLY A 28 -5.82 -14.65 -5.17
N TRP A 29 -5.15 -14.13 -4.15
CA TRP A 29 -5.06 -12.71 -3.86
C TRP A 29 -3.66 -12.21 -4.19
N HIS A 30 -3.60 -11.10 -4.92
CA HIS A 30 -2.34 -10.53 -5.37
C HIS A 30 -2.40 -9.01 -5.26
N ALA A 31 -1.35 -8.43 -4.72
CA ALA A 31 -1.12 -7.00 -4.76
C ALA A 31 -0.14 -6.64 -5.88
N MET A 32 -0.34 -5.45 -6.41
CA MET A 32 0.57 -4.72 -7.28
C MET A 32 0.68 -3.28 -6.76
N SER A 33 1.76 -2.58 -7.11
CA SER A 33 1.89 -1.15 -6.81
C SER A 33 2.19 -0.30 -8.04
N ALA A 34 1.86 0.98 -7.94
CA ALA A 34 2.19 1.98 -8.94
C ALA A 34 2.33 3.39 -8.33
N GLY A 35 2.83 4.31 -9.17
CA GLY A 35 3.07 5.71 -8.86
C GLY A 35 2.43 6.64 -9.89
N SER A 36 1.98 7.83 -9.48
CA SER A 36 1.62 8.91 -10.44
C SER A 36 2.80 9.59 -11.06
N LYS A 37 3.91 9.64 -10.34
CA LYS A 37 5.19 10.16 -10.76
C LYS A 37 6.25 9.17 -10.28
N PRO A 38 6.29 7.95 -10.86
CA PRO A 38 7.19 6.91 -10.40
C PRO A 38 8.63 7.41 -10.44
N THR A 39 9.38 7.17 -9.37
CA THR A 39 10.79 7.59 -9.24
C THR A 39 11.72 6.79 -10.15
N GLY A 40 11.25 5.66 -10.71
CA GLY A 40 12.05 4.72 -11.49
C GLY A 40 12.95 3.81 -10.65
N LYS A 41 13.00 4.02 -9.33
CA LYS A 41 13.76 3.21 -8.38
C LYS A 41 13.02 3.02 -7.07
N VAL A 42 13.10 1.82 -6.51
CA VAL A 42 12.60 1.53 -5.16
C VAL A 42 13.55 2.11 -4.13
N HIS A 43 13.02 2.63 -3.03
CA HIS A 43 13.85 3.20 -1.96
C HIS A 43 14.65 2.09 -1.26
N PRO A 44 15.99 2.21 -1.12
CA PRO A 44 16.81 1.15 -0.52
C PRO A 44 16.37 0.76 0.90
N ARG A 45 16.00 1.73 1.74
CA ARG A 45 15.49 1.44 3.10
C ARG A 45 14.17 0.65 3.10
N SER A 46 13.33 0.78 2.07
CA SER A 46 12.13 -0.06 1.97
C SER A 46 12.50 -1.52 1.70
N LEU A 47 13.47 -1.77 0.82
CA LEU A 47 13.96 -3.12 0.56
C LEU A 47 14.67 -3.71 1.79
N ALA A 48 15.50 -2.91 2.46
CA ALA A 48 16.19 -3.32 3.68
C ALA A 48 15.21 -3.72 4.79
N LEU A 49 14.17 -2.91 5.03
CA LEU A 49 13.13 -3.20 6.00
C LEU A 49 12.33 -4.47 5.65
N LEU A 50 11.94 -4.64 4.38
CA LEU A 50 11.25 -5.86 3.94
C LEU A 50 12.11 -7.10 4.21
N ALA A 51 13.40 -7.04 3.85
CA ALA A 51 14.33 -8.13 4.08
C ALA A 51 14.50 -8.45 5.57
N SER A 52 14.59 -7.44 6.44
CA SER A 52 14.70 -7.66 7.90
C SER A 52 13.45 -8.29 8.51
N GLU A 53 12.28 -8.05 7.91
CA GLU A 53 11.00 -8.66 8.30
C GLU A 53 10.76 -10.03 7.63
N GLY A 54 11.75 -10.57 6.92
CA GLY A 54 11.66 -11.88 6.25
C GLY A 54 10.79 -11.87 4.98
N ILE A 55 10.50 -10.70 4.42
CA ILE A 55 9.71 -10.53 3.21
C ILE A 55 10.67 -10.47 2.00
N SER A 56 10.39 -11.28 0.97
CA SER A 56 11.15 -11.24 -0.28
C SER A 56 11.14 -9.84 -0.88
N THR A 57 12.25 -9.44 -1.50
CA THR A 57 12.43 -8.15 -2.18
C THR A 57 12.53 -8.28 -3.69
N GLU A 58 12.42 -9.50 -4.22
CA GLU A 58 12.56 -9.78 -5.64
C GLU A 58 11.34 -9.33 -6.45
N GLY A 59 11.59 -8.77 -7.64
CA GLY A 59 10.53 -8.43 -8.61
C GLY A 59 9.80 -7.11 -8.37
N TYR A 60 10.05 -6.41 -7.25
CA TYR A 60 9.46 -5.08 -7.02
C TYR A 60 10.20 -3.98 -7.78
N CYS A 61 9.44 -3.10 -8.43
CA CYS A 61 9.97 -1.99 -9.19
C CYS A 61 9.06 -0.77 -9.12
N SER A 62 9.65 0.42 -9.34
CA SER A 62 8.90 1.67 -9.43
C SER A 62 8.33 1.83 -10.84
N LYS A 63 7.00 1.88 -10.98
CA LYS A 63 6.29 1.90 -12.26
C LYS A 63 5.02 2.76 -12.23
N SER A 64 4.57 3.16 -13.43
CA SER A 64 3.25 3.78 -13.65
C SER A 64 2.15 2.73 -13.63
N TRP A 65 0.91 3.13 -13.33
CA TRP A 65 -0.26 2.25 -13.42
C TRP A 65 -0.60 1.83 -14.86
N GLU A 66 0.03 2.43 -15.86
CA GLU A 66 -0.08 2.00 -17.26
C GLU A 66 0.61 0.65 -17.50
N ASN A 67 1.57 0.27 -16.65
CA ASN A 67 2.36 -0.96 -16.76
C ASN A 67 1.94 -2.02 -15.73
N LEU A 68 0.67 -2.03 -15.33
CA LEU A 68 0.17 -3.04 -14.39
C LEU A 68 0.01 -4.40 -15.10
N PRO A 69 0.36 -5.51 -14.42
CA PRO A 69 0.23 -6.84 -15.01
C PRO A 69 -1.23 -7.30 -15.12
N ALA A 70 -2.15 -6.66 -14.40
CA ALA A 70 -3.57 -6.96 -14.40
C ALA A 70 -4.39 -5.70 -14.06
N ALA A 71 -5.70 -5.75 -14.33
CA ALA A 71 -6.62 -4.75 -13.82
C ALA A 71 -6.87 -4.96 -12.31
N PRO A 72 -6.87 -3.89 -11.50
CA PRO A 72 -7.19 -3.98 -10.08
C PRO A 72 -8.70 -4.05 -9.83
N ASP A 73 -9.10 -4.89 -8.87
CA ASP A 73 -10.45 -4.92 -8.31
C ASP A 73 -10.64 -3.80 -7.27
N ILE A 74 -9.56 -3.52 -6.52
CA ILE A 74 -9.52 -2.52 -5.44
C ILE A 74 -8.27 -1.65 -5.61
N VAL A 75 -8.44 -0.34 -5.45
CA VAL A 75 -7.35 0.63 -5.39
C VAL A 75 -7.27 1.23 -3.99
N ILE A 76 -6.10 1.10 -3.38
CA ILE A 76 -5.76 1.65 -2.07
C ILE A 76 -4.73 2.76 -2.27
N THR A 77 -5.15 4.00 -2.05
CA THR A 77 -4.22 5.14 -2.05
C THR A 77 -3.57 5.28 -0.68
N VAL A 78 -2.25 5.46 -0.62
CA VAL A 78 -1.49 5.47 0.65
C VAL A 78 -0.77 6.79 0.95
N CYS A 79 -0.94 7.80 0.11
CA CYS A 79 -0.39 9.13 0.35
C CYS A 79 -0.98 9.76 1.62
N ALA A 80 -0.26 10.61 2.35
CA ALA A 80 -0.85 11.32 3.48
C ALA A 80 -1.60 12.57 2.98
N SER A 81 -2.93 12.48 2.83
CA SER A 81 -3.74 13.66 2.44
C SER A 81 -3.58 14.83 3.43
N ALA A 82 -3.38 14.54 4.72
CA ALA A 82 -3.12 15.53 5.77
C ALA A 82 -1.78 16.28 5.60
N ALA A 83 -0.84 15.72 4.84
CA ALA A 83 0.43 16.35 4.48
C ALA A 83 0.35 17.18 3.18
N GLY A 84 -0.86 17.42 2.65
CA GLY A 84 -1.07 18.16 1.40
C GLY A 84 -0.70 17.38 0.14
N GLU A 85 -0.50 16.06 0.23
CA GLU A 85 -0.17 15.24 -0.93
C GLU A 85 -1.39 15.12 -1.87
N THR A 86 -1.21 15.51 -3.14
CA THR A 86 -2.23 15.26 -4.17
C THR A 86 -2.27 13.76 -4.47
N CYS A 87 -3.34 13.10 -4.03
CA CYS A 87 -3.52 11.68 -4.29
C CYS A 87 -3.68 11.41 -5.80
N PRO A 88 -3.02 10.38 -6.35
CA PRO A 88 -3.24 9.96 -7.71
C PRO A 88 -4.70 9.56 -7.97
N ALA A 89 -5.29 10.04 -9.07
CA ALA A 89 -6.61 9.62 -9.50
C ALA A 89 -6.49 8.45 -10.50
N TYR A 90 -6.76 7.23 -10.03
CA TYR A 90 -6.99 6.09 -10.94
C TYR A 90 -8.40 6.20 -11.50
N LEU A 91 -8.58 6.32 -12.83
CA LEU A 91 -9.88 6.66 -13.44
C LEU A 91 -10.80 5.45 -13.75
N GLY A 92 -10.38 4.21 -13.47
CA GLY A 92 -11.19 3.01 -13.73
C GLY A 92 -12.37 2.82 -12.74
N PRO A 93 -13.43 2.09 -13.13
CA PRO A 93 -14.60 1.80 -12.30
C PRO A 93 -14.30 0.72 -11.24
N VAL A 94 -13.51 1.09 -10.22
CA VAL A 94 -12.98 0.19 -9.19
C VAL A 94 -13.38 0.65 -7.80
N LEU A 95 -13.39 -0.26 -6.83
CA LEU A 95 -13.56 0.14 -5.43
C LEU A 95 -12.31 0.91 -4.97
N ARG A 96 -12.50 2.06 -4.34
CA ARG A 96 -11.41 2.93 -3.89
C ARG A 96 -11.50 3.20 -2.40
N THR A 97 -10.35 3.11 -1.74
CA THR A 97 -10.18 3.55 -0.35
C THR A 97 -8.85 4.28 -0.18
N HIS A 98 -8.71 4.97 0.94
CA HIS A 98 -7.56 5.77 1.27
C HIS A 98 -7.00 5.37 2.63
N TRP A 99 -5.82 4.77 2.63
CA TRP A 99 -5.09 4.37 3.83
C TRP A 99 -3.90 5.29 4.00
N GLY A 100 -4.15 6.54 4.40
CA GLY A 100 -3.10 7.55 4.53
C GLY A 100 -1.98 7.10 5.46
N VAL A 101 -0.73 7.19 5.00
CA VAL A 101 0.49 6.92 5.76
C VAL A 101 1.50 8.02 5.46
N GLU A 102 2.12 8.58 6.49
CA GLU A 102 3.21 9.57 6.35
C GLU A 102 4.32 9.00 5.46
N ASP A 103 4.90 9.84 4.58
CA ASP A 103 6.00 9.37 3.73
C ASP A 103 7.29 9.22 4.56
N PRO A 104 7.80 8.00 4.78
CA PRO A 104 9.03 7.82 5.53
C PRO A 104 10.25 8.41 4.78
N ALA A 105 10.16 8.67 3.47
CA ALA A 105 11.23 9.33 2.73
C ALA A 105 11.43 10.81 3.10
N HIS A 106 10.46 11.44 3.77
CA HIS A 106 10.58 12.81 4.27
C HIS A 106 11.12 12.88 5.71
N ALA A 107 11.34 11.73 6.36
CA ALA A 107 11.95 11.71 7.69
C ALA A 107 13.38 12.28 7.65
N THR A 108 13.71 13.10 8.64
CA THR A 108 15.04 13.69 8.83
C THR A 108 15.54 13.38 10.23
N GLY A 109 16.86 13.39 10.42
CA GLY A 109 17.49 13.07 11.69
C GLY A 109 18.57 12.00 11.55
N THR A 110 18.79 11.26 12.62
CA THR A 110 19.69 10.10 12.70
C THR A 110 19.16 8.92 11.88
N ASP A 111 20.03 7.95 11.58
CA ASP A 111 19.63 6.73 10.87
C ASP A 111 18.52 5.97 11.62
N ASP A 112 18.60 5.90 12.95
CA ASP A 112 17.61 5.25 13.80
C ASP A 112 16.23 5.96 13.72
N GLU A 113 16.22 7.29 13.68
CA GLU A 113 14.98 8.07 13.55
C GLU A 113 14.33 7.86 12.17
N ILE A 114 15.15 7.82 11.11
CA ILE A 114 14.67 7.53 9.76
C ILE A 114 14.14 6.09 9.68
N ASP A 115 14.88 5.11 10.19
CA ASP A 115 14.46 3.71 10.18
C ASP A 115 13.19 3.48 11.02
N ALA A 116 13.04 4.20 12.14
CA ALA A 116 11.81 4.21 12.91
C ALA A 116 10.61 4.73 12.10
N ALA A 117 10.80 5.74 11.24
CA ALA A 117 9.74 6.22 10.34
C ALA A 117 9.34 5.18 9.29
N PHE A 118 10.30 4.48 8.69
CA PHE A 118 10.03 3.35 7.78
C PHE A 118 9.28 2.22 8.50
N MET A 119 9.72 1.84 9.69
CA MET A 119 9.07 0.82 10.52
C MET A 119 7.65 1.22 10.90
N LYS A 120 7.41 2.48 11.28
CA LYS A 120 6.07 3.01 11.58
C LYS A 120 5.16 2.88 10.36
N ALA A 121 5.61 3.30 9.17
CA ALA A 121 4.84 3.17 7.94
C ALA A 121 4.51 1.71 7.61
N TYR A 122 5.47 0.80 7.77
CA TYR A 122 5.30 -0.63 7.59
C TYR A 122 4.26 -1.22 8.55
N ARG A 123 4.37 -0.95 9.86
CA ARG A 123 3.44 -1.47 10.88
C ARG A 123 2.00 -1.03 10.60
N ILE A 124 1.80 0.24 10.25
CA ILE A 124 0.48 0.76 9.89
C ILE A 124 -0.09 0.01 8.68
N LEU A 125 0.70 -0.15 7.62
CA LEU A 125 0.27 -0.87 6.42
C LEU A 125 -0.04 -2.34 6.74
N ARG A 126 0.83 -3.03 7.49
CA ARG A 126 0.65 -4.42 7.87
C ARG A 126 -0.64 -4.62 8.68
N ALA A 127 -0.88 -3.81 9.71
CA ALA A 127 -2.09 -3.92 10.53
C ALA A 127 -3.37 -3.71 9.70
N ARG A 128 -3.34 -2.77 8.75
CA ARG A 128 -4.46 -2.53 7.83
C ARG A 128 -4.67 -3.68 6.83
N ILE A 129 -3.58 -4.28 6.33
CA ILE A 129 -3.62 -5.46 5.46
C ILE A 129 -4.20 -6.66 6.21
N GLU A 130 -3.73 -6.92 7.43
CA GLU A 130 -4.24 -8.02 8.28
C GLU A 130 -5.73 -7.83 8.60
N ALA A 131 -6.15 -6.61 8.93
CA ALA A 131 -7.57 -6.28 9.12
C ALA A 131 -8.39 -6.46 7.83
N PHE A 132 -7.81 -6.17 6.66
CA PHE A 132 -8.47 -6.40 5.39
C PHE A 132 -8.68 -7.90 5.11
N PHE A 133 -7.69 -8.73 5.42
CA PHE A 133 -7.82 -10.18 5.29
C PHE A 133 -8.84 -10.79 6.27
N ALA A 134 -9.08 -10.12 7.40
CA ALA A 134 -10.10 -10.53 8.36
C ALA A 134 -11.54 -10.18 7.92
N LEU A 135 -11.74 -9.41 6.85
CA LEU A 135 -13.08 -9.11 6.35
C LEU A 135 -13.74 -10.36 5.74
N ASN A 136 -15.04 -10.54 6.03
CA ASN A 136 -15.85 -11.57 5.38
C ASN A 136 -16.27 -11.12 3.97
N LEU A 137 -15.37 -11.32 2.99
CA LEU A 137 -15.62 -10.91 1.61
C LEU A 137 -16.73 -11.70 0.92
N ASP A 138 -17.08 -12.91 1.38
CA ASP A 138 -18.16 -13.67 0.77
C ASP A 138 -19.52 -13.00 0.96
N VAL A 139 -19.71 -12.31 2.08
CA VAL A 139 -20.87 -11.47 2.35
C VAL A 139 -20.72 -10.10 1.67
N LEU A 140 -19.55 -9.47 1.82
CA LEU A 140 -19.35 -8.08 1.40
C LEU A 140 -19.21 -7.89 -0.12
N LYS A 141 -18.82 -8.91 -0.89
CA LYS A 141 -18.65 -8.78 -2.35
C LYS A 141 -19.94 -8.48 -3.11
N GLN A 142 -21.10 -8.79 -2.51
CA GLN A 142 -22.42 -8.51 -3.08
C GLN A 142 -22.89 -7.07 -2.78
N ASP A 143 -22.28 -6.40 -1.81
CA ASP A 143 -22.59 -5.02 -1.43
C ASP A 143 -21.31 -4.16 -1.46
N LYS A 144 -21.08 -3.52 -2.61
CA LYS A 144 -19.93 -2.64 -2.81
C LYS A 144 -19.90 -1.47 -1.84
N ALA A 145 -21.05 -0.98 -1.37
CA ALA A 145 -21.10 0.13 -0.43
C ALA A 145 -20.67 -0.31 0.97
N ALA A 146 -21.16 -1.48 1.42
CA ALA A 146 -20.73 -2.08 2.68
C ALA A 146 -19.23 -2.42 2.65
N LEU A 147 -18.74 -3.05 1.59
CA LEU A 147 -17.31 -3.32 1.45
C LEU A 147 -16.47 -2.03 1.51
N LYS A 148 -16.89 -0.98 0.80
CA LYS A 148 -16.20 0.31 0.85
C LYS A 148 -16.19 0.88 2.28
N ALA A 149 -17.31 0.82 2.99
CA ALA A 149 -17.40 1.33 4.36
C ALA A 149 -16.44 0.60 5.31
N GLU A 150 -16.34 -0.73 5.21
CA GLU A 150 -15.36 -1.49 6.01
C GLU A 150 -13.91 -1.16 5.64
N MET A 151 -13.61 -1.04 4.34
CA MET A 151 -12.28 -0.64 3.86
C MET A 151 -11.88 0.76 4.36
N ASP A 152 -12.82 1.69 4.42
CA ASP A 152 -12.60 3.04 4.94
C ASP A 152 -12.43 3.05 6.47
N LYS A 153 -13.11 2.14 7.21
CA LYS A 153 -12.89 2.00 8.66
C LYS A 153 -11.47 1.52 8.97
N ILE A 154 -10.95 0.58 8.18
CA ILE A 154 -9.57 0.07 8.31
C ILE A 154 -8.54 1.20 8.24
N ALA A 155 -8.82 2.27 7.48
CA ALA A 155 -7.93 3.44 7.39
C ALA A 155 -7.64 4.09 8.75
N ASN A 156 -8.52 3.93 9.74
CA ASN A 156 -8.39 4.55 11.06
C ASN A 156 -7.61 3.69 12.08
N ILE A 157 -7.11 2.52 11.68
CA ILE A 157 -6.25 1.71 12.55
C ILE A 157 -4.92 2.45 12.78
N ILE A 158 -4.56 2.58 14.06
CA ILE A 158 -3.32 3.18 14.56
C ILE A 158 -2.57 2.10 15.35
N VAL A 159 -1.25 1.99 15.13
CA VAL A 159 -0.34 1.03 15.77
C VAL A 159 0.98 1.68 16.16
#